data_AF-A0A7D8YM37-F1
#
_entry.id   AF-A0A7D8YM37-F1
#
_cell.length_a   1.000
_cell.length_b   1.000
_cell.length_c   1.000
_cell.angle_alpha   90.00
_cell.angle_beta   90.00
_cell.angle_gamma   90.00
#
_symmetry.space_group_name_H-M   'P 1'
#
loop_
_entity.id
_entity.type
_entity.pdbx_description
1 polymer ?
#
loop_
_entity_poly.entity_id
_entity_poly.type
_entity_poly.pdbx_seq_one_letter_code
_entity_poly.pdbx_strand_id
1 'polypeptide(L)'
;MTRTTTKRQLKPRDQMQRRRRVGVGPQTGSGGYARRLSDRDEALLKQILSKPQDYIDSPAFYEDDAATKIYDEAPDIQKPDTTWYHPVMDDISAQRGRTVKSAQQVILTGAEEKVLFHQFNYARHCIREIQKVIEASPSRQPTPDQAEELLRWHRLAERIREQIAETNLALVLAMAKRTRMSEVDFADLVSEGNMALLRAVDKFDAGRGYKFSTYACRAILKAFSRQGMKLSKYRQRFPTDFDPKLERSNYLETKRADFEKDAADEVRRIVLDNRADLTDVERTVIEYRFNLREDGPIEDEKPMTLEQVGQIIGVTKERVRQIQNKAMEKIRLKLESNFLGVGEGAEKAKEEAAKQAAEALAGSNGR
;
A
#
# COMPACT_ATOMS: atom_id res chain seq x y z
N MET A 1 53.68 -60.71 -26.27
CA MET A 1 53.37 -59.81 -25.13
C MET A 1 52.38 -58.75 -25.59
N THR A 2 51.09 -59.01 -25.46
CA THR A 2 49.99 -58.14 -25.90
C THR A 2 49.60 -57.17 -24.79
N ARG A 3 49.84 -55.87 -24.98
CA ARG A 3 49.38 -54.81 -24.05
C ARG A 3 47.91 -54.50 -24.29
N THR A 4 47.08 -54.90 -23.34
CA THR A 4 45.67 -54.52 -23.20
C THR A 4 45.56 -53.06 -22.73
N THR A 5 44.89 -52.22 -23.51
CA THR A 5 44.54 -50.85 -23.12
C THR A 5 43.18 -50.85 -22.41
N THR A 6 43.19 -50.48 -21.14
CA THR A 6 42.03 -50.34 -20.26
C THR A 6 41.16 -49.15 -20.71
N LYS A 7 39.92 -49.43 -21.12
CA LYS A 7 38.90 -48.39 -21.35
C LYS A 7 38.51 -47.75 -20.01
N ARG A 8 38.81 -46.47 -19.86
CA ARG A 8 38.37 -45.60 -18.76
C ARG A 8 36.83 -45.55 -18.75
N GLN A 9 36.19 -46.04 -17.69
CA GLN A 9 34.74 -45.93 -17.52
C GLN A 9 34.36 -44.46 -17.24
N LEU A 10 33.41 -43.94 -18.02
CA LEU A 10 32.87 -42.58 -17.94
C LEU A 10 31.82 -42.47 -16.82
N LYS A 11 31.71 -41.30 -16.19
CA LYS A 11 30.81 -41.02 -15.07
C LYS A 11 29.32 -41.03 -15.52
N PRO A 12 28.36 -41.43 -14.67
CA PRO A 12 26.93 -41.54 -15.02
C PRO A 12 26.27 -40.25 -15.55
N ARG A 13 26.76 -39.06 -15.17
CA ARG A 13 26.26 -37.77 -15.68
C ARG A 13 26.45 -37.60 -17.19
N ASP A 14 27.51 -38.18 -17.77
CA ASP A 14 27.79 -38.08 -19.20
C ASP A 14 26.90 -39.00 -20.06
N GLN A 15 26.29 -40.02 -19.45
CA GLN A 15 25.38 -40.94 -20.15
C GLN A 15 23.97 -40.36 -20.32
N MET A 16 23.51 -39.53 -19.38
CA MET A 16 22.20 -38.85 -19.49
C MET A 16 22.20 -37.72 -20.53
N GLN A 17 23.31 -36.99 -20.68
CA GLN A 17 23.41 -35.92 -21.68
C GLN A 17 23.38 -36.44 -23.13
N ARG A 18 23.74 -37.71 -23.36
CA ARG A 18 23.75 -38.30 -24.71
C ARG A 18 22.41 -38.87 -25.19
N ARG A 19 21.48 -39.21 -24.29
CA ARG A 19 20.25 -39.94 -24.68
C ARG A 19 19.03 -39.08 -25.01
N ARG A 20 19.07 -37.75 -24.81
CA ARG A 20 17.96 -36.83 -25.14
C ARG A 20 18.10 -36.06 -26.47
N ARG A 21 19.03 -36.45 -27.35
CA ARG A 21 19.04 -35.96 -28.74
C ARG A 21 18.20 -36.89 -29.62
N VAL A 22 16.89 -36.65 -29.65
CA VAL A 22 16.04 -37.14 -30.75
C VAL A 22 16.30 -36.23 -31.95
N GLY A 23 16.68 -36.85 -33.07
CA GLY A 23 17.18 -36.15 -34.26
C GLY A 23 16.11 -35.31 -34.95
N VAL A 24 16.42 -34.02 -35.10
CA VAL A 24 15.89 -33.15 -36.15
C VAL A 24 17.11 -32.67 -36.94
N GLY A 25 17.05 -32.80 -38.27
CA GLY A 25 18.17 -32.60 -39.20
C GLY A 25 18.81 -31.19 -39.14
N PRO A 26 19.99 -31.02 -39.75
CA PRO A 26 20.82 -29.85 -39.55
C PRO A 26 20.25 -28.65 -40.31
N GLN A 27 19.64 -27.70 -39.59
CA GLN A 27 19.49 -26.35 -40.11
C GLN A 27 20.72 -25.54 -39.72
N THR A 28 21.54 -25.29 -40.74
CA THR A 28 22.68 -24.37 -40.70
C THR A 28 22.16 -22.94 -40.53
N GLY A 29 22.33 -22.39 -39.33
CA GLY A 29 22.03 -21.01 -38.99
C GLY A 29 22.81 -20.57 -37.76
N SER A 30 23.95 -19.93 -38.00
CA SER A 30 24.85 -19.31 -37.03
C SER A 30 24.17 -18.23 -36.18
N GLY A 31 24.43 -18.23 -34.87
CA GLY A 31 24.17 -17.08 -34.00
C GLY A 31 23.83 -17.48 -32.57
N GLY A 32 24.84 -17.78 -31.76
CA GLY A 32 24.69 -17.95 -30.32
C GLY A 32 24.34 -16.64 -29.63
N TYR A 33 23.07 -16.22 -29.73
CA TYR A 33 22.49 -15.28 -28.78
C TYR A 33 22.07 -16.11 -27.57
N ALA A 34 22.84 -16.06 -26.48
CA ALA A 34 22.32 -16.42 -25.18
C ALA A 34 21.02 -15.64 -25.02
N ARG A 35 19.87 -16.34 -25.01
CA ARG A 35 18.56 -15.69 -24.84
C ARG A 35 18.65 -14.92 -23.53
N ARG A 36 18.68 -13.60 -23.61
CA ARG A 36 18.54 -12.77 -22.41
C ARG A 36 17.22 -13.13 -21.75
N LEU A 37 17.25 -13.36 -20.45
CA LEU A 37 16.06 -13.57 -19.66
C LEU A 37 15.17 -12.33 -19.80
N SER A 38 13.86 -12.52 -19.77
CA SER A 38 12.93 -11.39 -19.69
C SER A 38 13.14 -10.65 -18.37
N ASP A 39 12.92 -9.34 -18.33
CA ASP A 39 12.98 -8.55 -17.09
C ASP A 39 12.15 -9.16 -15.95
N ARG A 40 10.99 -9.76 -16.28
CA ARG A 40 10.14 -10.47 -15.32
C ARG A 40 10.81 -11.73 -14.78
N ASP A 41 11.49 -12.47 -15.64
CA ASP A 41 12.21 -13.70 -15.26
C ASP A 41 13.47 -13.36 -14.45
N GLU A 42 14.15 -12.26 -14.75
CA GLU A 42 15.25 -11.75 -13.94
C GLU A 42 14.79 -11.32 -12.54
N ALA A 43 13.65 -10.61 -12.44
CA ALA A 43 13.07 -10.23 -11.16
C ALA A 43 12.65 -11.46 -10.35
N LEU A 44 12.03 -12.45 -10.99
CA LEU A 44 11.65 -13.71 -10.36
C LEU A 44 12.86 -14.50 -9.88
N LEU A 45 13.92 -14.56 -10.68
CA LEU A 45 15.18 -15.21 -10.30
C LEU A 45 15.82 -14.54 -9.09
N LYS A 46 15.86 -13.19 -9.05
CA LYS A 46 16.34 -12.43 -7.88
C LYS A 46 15.50 -12.76 -6.63
N GLN A 47 14.18 -12.88 -6.78
CA GLN A 47 13.30 -13.26 -5.68
C GLN A 47 13.59 -14.69 -5.19
N ILE A 48 13.73 -15.66 -6.09
CA ILE A 48 14.04 -17.06 -5.75
C ILE A 48 15.39 -17.14 -5.02
N LEU A 49 16.40 -16.38 -5.46
CA LEU A 49 17.72 -16.37 -4.83
C LEU A 49 17.78 -15.60 -3.51
N SER A 50 16.79 -14.75 -3.22
CA SER A 50 16.79 -13.93 -1.99
C SER A 50 16.62 -14.75 -0.71
N LYS A 51 15.94 -15.91 -0.78
CA LYS A 51 15.65 -16.77 0.37
C LYS A 51 15.91 -18.24 0.03
N PRO A 52 16.49 -19.02 0.95
CA PRO A 52 16.57 -20.46 0.79
C PRO A 52 15.18 -21.07 0.58
N GLN A 53 15.08 -21.98 -0.39
CA GLN A 53 13.85 -22.70 -0.65
C GLN A 53 13.62 -23.75 0.44
N ASP A 54 12.61 -23.54 1.27
CA ASP A 54 12.11 -24.56 2.21
C ASP A 54 11.47 -25.71 1.41
N TYR A 55 11.46 -26.93 1.95
CA TYR A 55 10.69 -28.08 1.46
C TYR A 55 10.52 -29.11 2.59
N ILE A 56 9.63 -30.07 2.40
CA ILE A 56 9.47 -31.22 3.30
C ILE A 56 10.20 -32.40 2.71
N ASP A 57 11.22 -32.87 3.42
CA ASP A 57 12.13 -33.89 2.93
C ASP A 57 11.48 -35.28 2.85
N SER A 58 11.96 -36.08 1.90
CA SER A 58 11.53 -37.46 1.73
C SER A 58 12.67 -38.32 1.20
N PRO A 59 12.87 -39.54 1.72
CA PRO A 59 13.94 -40.44 1.25
C PRO A 59 13.90 -40.69 -0.26
N ALA A 60 12.71 -40.73 -0.86
CA ALA A 60 12.52 -40.98 -2.29
C ALA A 60 13.14 -39.88 -3.18
N PHE A 61 13.46 -38.69 -2.65
CA PHE A 61 14.03 -37.60 -3.44
C PHE A 61 15.50 -37.82 -3.83
N TYR A 62 16.18 -38.73 -3.13
CA TYR A 62 17.60 -39.02 -3.32
C TYR A 62 17.84 -40.30 -4.14
N GLU A 63 16.78 -40.96 -4.61
CA GLU A 63 16.89 -42.11 -5.50
C GLU A 63 17.28 -41.68 -6.92
N ASP A 64 18.08 -42.50 -7.62
CA ASP A 64 18.61 -42.16 -8.95
C ASP A 64 17.51 -41.97 -10.02
N ASP A 65 16.34 -42.56 -9.80
CA ASP A 65 15.14 -42.51 -10.65
C ASP A 65 13.98 -41.71 -10.04
N ALA A 66 14.26 -40.87 -9.02
CA ALA A 66 13.25 -40.10 -8.30
C ALA A 66 12.34 -39.27 -9.23
N ALA A 67 12.90 -38.54 -10.19
CA ALA A 67 12.12 -37.70 -11.11
C ALA A 67 11.10 -38.52 -11.92
N THR A 68 11.50 -39.71 -12.39
CA THR A 68 10.66 -40.60 -13.18
C THR A 68 9.53 -41.17 -12.31
N LYS A 69 9.86 -41.69 -11.13
CA LYS A 69 8.88 -42.22 -10.18
C LYS A 69 7.84 -41.18 -9.74
N ILE A 70 8.29 -39.95 -9.51
CA ILE A 70 7.46 -38.88 -8.93
C ILE A 70 6.53 -38.23 -9.97
N TYR A 71 6.97 -38.10 -11.23
CA TYR A 71 6.19 -37.43 -12.26
C TYR A 71 5.66 -38.34 -13.37
N ASP A 72 6.44 -39.32 -13.83
CA ASP A 72 6.09 -40.14 -14.99
C ASP A 72 5.30 -41.40 -14.60
N GLU A 73 5.61 -42.01 -13.46
CA GLU A 73 4.91 -43.21 -12.94
C GLU A 73 3.74 -42.87 -12.00
N ALA A 74 3.57 -41.59 -11.68
CA ALA A 74 2.51 -41.15 -10.78
C ALA A 74 1.13 -41.17 -11.48
N PRO A 75 0.04 -41.45 -10.73
CA PRO A 75 -1.31 -41.34 -11.26
C PRO A 75 -1.60 -39.92 -11.78
N ASP A 76 -2.29 -39.81 -12.92
CA ASP A 76 -2.76 -38.51 -13.40
C ASP A 76 -3.91 -38.01 -12.52
N ILE A 77 -3.76 -36.80 -11.97
CA ILE A 77 -4.71 -36.22 -11.03
C ILE A 77 -5.46 -35.11 -11.75
N GLN A 78 -6.79 -35.27 -11.82
CA GLN A 78 -7.66 -34.33 -12.49
C GLN A 78 -7.55 -32.93 -11.87
N LYS A 79 -7.42 -31.92 -12.73
CA LYS A 79 -7.40 -30.53 -12.30
C LYS A 79 -8.82 -30.08 -11.91
N PRO A 80 -8.97 -29.32 -10.82
CA PRO A 80 -10.27 -28.81 -10.41
C PRO A 80 -10.78 -27.77 -11.43
N ASP A 81 -12.09 -27.77 -11.66
CA ASP A 81 -12.76 -26.60 -12.27
C ASP A 81 -13.00 -25.56 -11.18
N THR A 82 -12.47 -24.34 -11.37
CA THR A 82 -12.62 -23.23 -10.42
C THR A 82 -13.63 -22.19 -10.88
N THR A 83 -14.31 -22.40 -12.01
CA THR A 83 -15.29 -21.44 -12.59
C THR A 83 -16.46 -21.14 -11.64
N TRP A 84 -16.73 -22.02 -10.68
CA TRP A 84 -17.77 -21.83 -9.67
C TRP A 84 -17.38 -20.85 -8.54
N TYR A 85 -16.10 -20.47 -8.42
CA TYR A 85 -15.57 -19.73 -7.28
C TYR A 85 -15.63 -18.21 -7.48
N HIS A 86 -16.61 -17.53 -6.85
CA HIS A 86 -16.77 -16.08 -6.88
C HIS A 86 -17.11 -15.47 -5.51
N PRO A 87 -16.11 -15.11 -4.68
CA PRO A 87 -16.32 -14.64 -3.30
C PRO A 87 -17.14 -13.36 -3.15
N VAL A 88 -17.10 -12.47 -4.15
CA VAL A 88 -17.74 -11.14 -4.12
C VAL A 88 -19.24 -11.20 -4.44
N MET A 89 -19.73 -12.29 -5.05
CA MET A 89 -21.11 -12.38 -5.54
C MET A 89 -22.09 -13.01 -4.52
N ASP A 90 -21.58 -13.75 -3.52
CA ASP A 90 -22.40 -14.58 -2.64
C ASP A 90 -23.18 -13.79 -1.57
N ASP A 91 -22.84 -12.52 -1.30
CA ASP A 91 -23.59 -11.66 -0.37
C ASP A 91 -24.80 -10.96 -1.03
N ILE A 92 -24.82 -10.82 -2.35
CA ILE A 92 -25.91 -10.13 -3.08
C ILE A 92 -26.98 -11.15 -3.53
N SER A 93 -26.65 -12.45 -3.61
CA SER A 93 -27.49 -13.47 -4.22
C SER A 93 -28.36 -14.29 -3.27
N ALA A 94 -28.67 -13.78 -2.06
CA ALA A 94 -29.65 -14.44 -1.18
C ALA A 94 -31.07 -14.56 -1.78
N GLN A 95 -31.32 -14.00 -2.98
CA GLN A 95 -32.65 -13.95 -3.60
C GLN A 95 -32.80 -14.60 -4.99
N ARG A 96 -31.79 -15.28 -5.57
CA ARG A 96 -32.05 -16.06 -6.80
C ARG A 96 -31.34 -17.41 -6.80
N GLY A 97 -32.15 -18.47 -6.78
CA GLY A 97 -31.75 -19.86 -6.95
C GLY A 97 -31.15 -20.14 -8.33
N ARG A 98 -29.94 -19.67 -8.58
CA ARG A 98 -29.01 -20.39 -9.45
C ARG A 98 -28.40 -21.49 -8.60
N THR A 99 -29.01 -22.67 -8.66
CA THR A 99 -28.29 -23.90 -8.40
C THR A 99 -27.14 -23.93 -9.41
N VAL A 100 -25.96 -23.45 -9.00
CA VAL A 100 -24.72 -23.77 -9.68
C VAL A 100 -24.72 -25.29 -9.72
N LYS A 101 -25.04 -25.87 -10.89
CA LYS A 101 -24.88 -27.30 -11.15
C LYS A 101 -23.54 -27.64 -10.57
N SER A 102 -23.52 -28.51 -9.57
CA SER A 102 -22.35 -28.92 -8.81
C SER A 102 -21.18 -29.05 -9.77
N ALA A 103 -20.37 -27.99 -9.88
CA ALA A 103 -19.15 -28.03 -10.65
C ALA A 103 -18.40 -29.19 -10.04
N GLN A 104 -18.07 -30.17 -10.87
CA GLN A 104 -17.67 -31.51 -10.48
C GLN A 104 -16.50 -31.39 -9.50
N GLN A 105 -16.83 -31.36 -8.21
CA GLN A 105 -15.91 -30.88 -7.21
C GLN A 105 -14.94 -32.04 -6.98
N VAL A 106 -13.76 -31.92 -7.59
CA VAL A 106 -12.72 -32.95 -7.50
C VAL A 106 -12.23 -32.99 -6.06
N ILE A 107 -12.75 -33.93 -5.28
CA ILE A 107 -12.29 -34.17 -3.92
C ILE A 107 -11.15 -35.17 -3.99
N LEU A 108 -9.96 -34.74 -3.62
CA LEU A 108 -8.77 -35.60 -3.64
C LEU A 108 -8.84 -36.67 -2.54
N THR A 109 -8.44 -37.88 -2.91
CA THR A 109 -8.17 -38.97 -1.98
C THR A 109 -6.84 -38.74 -1.25
N GLY A 110 -6.59 -39.47 -0.17
CA GLY A 110 -5.37 -39.27 0.62
C GLY A 110 -4.10 -39.70 -0.13
N ALA A 111 -4.24 -40.66 -1.03
CA ALA A 111 -3.17 -41.09 -1.92
C ALA A 111 -2.87 -40.01 -2.97
N GLU A 112 -3.89 -39.42 -3.59
CA GLU A 112 -3.74 -38.32 -4.56
C GLU A 112 -3.13 -37.07 -3.90
N GLU A 113 -3.60 -36.69 -2.72
CA GLU A 113 -2.98 -35.61 -1.92
C GLU A 113 -1.48 -35.90 -1.73
N LYS A 114 -1.13 -37.12 -1.31
CA LYS A 114 0.26 -37.51 -1.09
C LYS A 114 1.10 -37.39 -2.36
N VAL A 115 0.58 -37.79 -3.52
CA VAL A 115 1.25 -37.65 -4.81
C VAL A 115 1.51 -36.18 -5.14
N LEU A 116 0.50 -35.31 -5.06
CA LEU A 116 0.67 -33.86 -5.34
C LEU A 116 1.67 -33.21 -4.38
N PHE A 117 1.56 -33.48 -3.08
CA PHE A 117 2.50 -32.92 -2.10
C PHE A 117 3.92 -33.46 -2.31
N HIS A 118 4.08 -34.70 -2.76
CA HIS A 118 5.40 -35.26 -3.05
C HIS A 118 6.01 -34.62 -4.30
N GLN A 119 5.23 -34.46 -5.37
CA GLN A 119 5.62 -33.72 -6.58
C GLN A 119 5.98 -32.26 -6.29
N PHE A 120 5.19 -31.59 -5.43
CA PHE A 120 5.43 -30.22 -5.01
C PHE A 120 6.74 -30.07 -4.24
N ASN A 121 6.97 -30.94 -3.26
CA ASN A 121 8.17 -30.89 -2.42
C ASN A 121 9.43 -31.32 -3.18
N TYR A 122 9.33 -32.25 -4.13
CA TYR A 122 10.45 -32.61 -4.99
C TYR A 122 10.91 -31.45 -5.88
N ALA A 123 9.97 -30.70 -6.48
CA ALA A 123 10.32 -29.49 -7.24
C ALA A 123 11.07 -28.46 -6.37
N ARG A 124 10.61 -28.27 -5.12
CA ARG A 124 11.27 -27.37 -4.15
C ARG A 124 12.64 -27.89 -3.70
N HIS A 125 12.79 -29.19 -3.54
CA HIS A 125 14.08 -29.84 -3.28
C HIS A 125 15.07 -29.57 -4.42
N CYS A 126 14.67 -29.75 -5.69
CA CYS A 126 15.53 -29.44 -6.84
C CYS A 126 15.99 -27.97 -6.86
N ILE A 127 15.08 -27.03 -6.56
CA ILE A 127 15.44 -25.61 -6.41
C ILE A 127 16.48 -25.42 -5.31
N ARG A 128 16.30 -26.07 -4.16
CA ARG A 128 17.24 -25.95 -3.03
C ARG A 128 18.61 -26.54 -3.36
N GLU A 129 18.68 -27.67 -4.05
CA GLU A 129 19.94 -28.26 -4.50
C GLU A 129 20.70 -27.34 -5.46
N ILE A 130 20.00 -26.71 -6.42
CA ILE A 130 20.61 -25.73 -7.31
C ILE A 130 21.09 -24.50 -6.53
N GLN A 131 20.29 -23.99 -5.59
CA GLN A 131 20.70 -22.89 -4.70
C GLN A 131 21.98 -23.22 -3.92
N LYS A 132 22.10 -24.44 -3.36
CA LYS A 132 23.32 -24.87 -2.65
C LYS A 132 24.56 -24.85 -3.55
N VAL A 133 24.41 -25.28 -4.80
CA VAL A 133 25.52 -25.23 -5.79
C VAL A 133 25.92 -23.79 -6.11
N ILE A 134 24.96 -22.87 -6.21
CA ILE A 134 25.20 -21.44 -6.44
C ILE A 134 25.85 -20.79 -5.22
N GLU A 135 25.37 -21.09 -4.01
CA GLU A 135 25.92 -20.60 -2.74
C GLU A 135 27.39 -21.04 -2.54
N ALA A 136 27.73 -22.25 -2.97
CA ALA A 136 29.08 -22.80 -2.95
C ALA A 136 30.00 -22.23 -4.05
N SER A 137 29.44 -21.60 -5.08
CA SER A 137 30.21 -21.03 -6.19
C SER A 137 30.79 -19.67 -5.81
N PRO A 138 32.05 -19.33 -6.19
CA PRO A 138 32.70 -18.08 -5.78
C PRO A 138 31.96 -16.81 -6.21
N SER A 139 31.30 -16.84 -7.38
CA SER A 139 30.54 -15.72 -7.92
C SER A 139 29.20 -15.51 -7.23
N ARG A 140 28.65 -16.52 -6.54
CA ARG A 140 27.27 -16.58 -6.03
C ARG A 140 26.21 -16.17 -7.05
N GLN A 141 26.52 -16.33 -8.34
CA GLN A 141 25.64 -16.01 -9.45
C GLN A 141 25.28 -17.30 -10.19
N PRO A 142 24.02 -17.47 -10.62
CA PRO A 142 23.60 -18.62 -11.40
C PRO A 142 24.23 -18.56 -12.80
N THR A 143 24.65 -19.73 -13.29
CA THR A 143 24.90 -19.92 -14.74
C THR A 143 23.58 -19.81 -15.52
N PRO A 144 23.61 -19.48 -16.83
CA PRO A 144 22.38 -19.38 -17.63
C PRO A 144 21.54 -20.66 -17.57
N ASP A 145 22.19 -21.83 -17.63
CA ASP A 145 21.51 -23.13 -17.52
C ASP A 145 20.84 -23.32 -16.15
N GLN A 146 21.53 -22.96 -15.06
CA GLN A 146 20.97 -23.02 -13.70
C GLN A 146 19.80 -22.03 -13.53
N ALA A 147 19.87 -20.85 -14.15
CA ALA A 147 18.81 -19.87 -14.10
C ALA A 147 17.54 -20.36 -14.79
N GLU A 148 17.68 -20.94 -16.00
CA GLU A 148 16.56 -21.57 -16.70
C GLU A 148 15.96 -22.74 -15.92
N GLU A 149 16.81 -23.57 -15.31
CA GLU A 149 16.37 -24.71 -14.51
C GLU A 149 15.63 -24.28 -13.23
N LEU A 150 16.15 -23.27 -12.51
CA LEU A 150 15.47 -22.67 -11.36
C LEU A 150 14.08 -22.15 -11.72
N LEU A 151 13.96 -21.40 -12.81
CA LEU A 151 12.69 -20.85 -13.28
C LEU A 151 11.72 -21.96 -13.69
N ARG A 152 12.21 -23.02 -14.34
CA ARG A 152 11.39 -24.19 -14.70
C ARG A 152 10.83 -24.88 -13.47
N TRP A 153 11.67 -25.20 -12.48
CA TRP A 153 11.24 -25.86 -11.25
C TRP A 153 10.32 -24.99 -10.42
N HIS A 154 10.60 -23.68 -10.33
CA HIS A 154 9.74 -22.75 -9.60
C HIS A 154 8.34 -22.66 -10.22
N ARG A 155 8.24 -22.51 -11.55
CA ARG A 155 6.94 -22.52 -12.25
C ARG A 155 6.21 -23.86 -12.11
N LEU A 156 6.93 -24.98 -12.02
CA LEU A 156 6.31 -26.28 -11.75
C LEU A 156 5.75 -26.33 -10.31
N ALA A 157 6.53 -25.89 -9.32
CA ALA A 157 6.11 -25.85 -7.93
C ALA A 157 4.89 -24.95 -7.74
N GLU A 158 4.87 -23.73 -8.32
CA GLU A 158 3.71 -22.84 -8.23
C GLU A 158 2.47 -23.43 -8.90
N ARG A 159 2.59 -24.08 -10.07
CA ARG A 159 1.43 -24.75 -10.69
C ARG A 159 0.83 -25.85 -9.83
N ILE A 160 1.66 -26.67 -9.18
CA ILE A 160 1.18 -27.74 -8.29
C ILE A 160 0.56 -27.12 -7.03
N ARG A 161 1.18 -26.06 -6.49
CA ARG A 161 0.68 -25.32 -5.33
C ARG A 161 -0.70 -24.71 -5.60
N GLU A 162 -0.87 -24.09 -6.77
CA GLU A 162 -2.15 -23.57 -7.26
C GLU A 162 -3.18 -24.68 -7.35
N GLN A 163 -2.85 -25.80 -8.01
CA GLN A 163 -3.76 -26.95 -8.13
C GLN A 163 -4.24 -27.47 -6.77
N ILE A 164 -3.34 -27.65 -5.80
CA ILE A 164 -3.69 -28.10 -4.44
C ILE A 164 -4.59 -27.06 -3.74
N ALA A 165 -4.31 -25.77 -3.90
CA ALA A 165 -5.12 -24.72 -3.29
C ALA A 165 -6.52 -24.68 -3.91
N GLU A 166 -6.61 -24.75 -5.25
CA GLU A 166 -7.85 -24.74 -6.01
C GLU A 166 -8.79 -25.90 -5.66
N THR A 167 -8.26 -27.12 -5.50
CA THR A 167 -9.07 -28.28 -5.06
C THR A 167 -9.70 -28.07 -3.67
N ASN A 168 -9.09 -27.21 -2.85
CA ASN A 168 -9.49 -26.98 -1.46
C ASN A 168 -10.20 -25.63 -1.21
N LEU A 169 -10.51 -24.84 -2.25
CA LEU A 169 -11.21 -23.55 -2.10
C LEU A 169 -12.59 -23.68 -1.45
N ALA A 170 -13.30 -24.78 -1.74
CA ALA A 170 -14.61 -25.05 -1.16
C ALA A 170 -14.57 -25.27 0.35
N LEU A 171 -13.44 -25.78 0.88
CA LEU A 171 -13.25 -25.93 2.32
C LEU A 171 -13.28 -24.54 2.99
N VAL A 172 -12.59 -23.55 2.42
CA VAL A 172 -12.53 -22.18 2.96
C VAL A 172 -13.93 -21.57 2.98
N LEU A 173 -14.69 -21.71 1.89
CA LEU A 173 -16.07 -21.19 1.83
C LEU A 173 -16.98 -21.87 2.84
N ALA A 174 -16.92 -23.20 2.97
CA ALA A 174 -17.70 -23.94 3.96
C ALA A 174 -17.37 -23.51 5.39
N MET A 175 -16.08 -23.28 5.68
CA MET A 175 -15.61 -22.79 6.97
C MET A 175 -16.07 -21.36 7.24
N ALA A 176 -15.91 -20.45 6.27
CA ALA A 176 -16.34 -19.05 6.40
C ALA A 176 -17.87 -18.96 6.63
N LYS A 177 -18.65 -19.74 5.88
CA LYS A 177 -20.13 -19.83 6.04
C LYS A 177 -20.54 -20.36 7.41
N ARG A 178 -19.73 -21.21 8.05
CA ARG A 178 -20.01 -21.73 9.40
C ARG A 178 -19.56 -20.77 10.50
N THR A 179 -18.46 -20.05 10.32
CA THR A 179 -17.91 -19.16 11.35
C THR A 179 -18.66 -17.84 11.48
N ARG A 180 -19.29 -17.33 10.39
CA ARG A 180 -20.07 -16.07 10.30
C ARG A 180 -19.78 -15.08 11.45
N MET A 181 -18.82 -14.19 11.21
CA MET A 181 -18.48 -13.11 12.15
C MET A 181 -19.24 -11.86 11.73
N SER A 182 -20.22 -11.41 12.54
CA SER A 182 -21.10 -10.28 12.17
C SER A 182 -20.37 -8.97 11.88
N GLU A 183 -19.14 -8.81 12.35
CA GLU A 183 -18.36 -7.58 12.19
C GLU A 183 -17.43 -7.60 10.98
N VAL A 184 -17.07 -8.78 10.46
CA VAL A 184 -16.08 -8.94 9.39
C VAL A 184 -16.82 -9.23 8.09
N ASP A 185 -16.48 -8.50 7.03
CA ASP A 185 -17.02 -8.75 5.70
C ASP A 185 -16.73 -10.19 5.23
N PHE A 186 -17.68 -10.81 4.53
CA PHE A 186 -17.55 -12.20 4.12
C PHE A 186 -16.41 -12.38 3.11
N ALA A 187 -16.27 -11.45 2.15
CA ALA A 187 -15.20 -11.52 1.16
C ALA A 187 -13.82 -11.36 1.81
N ASP A 188 -13.69 -10.45 2.78
CA ASP A 188 -12.48 -10.30 3.59
C ASP A 188 -12.13 -11.60 4.34
N LEU A 189 -13.11 -12.22 4.99
CA LEU A 189 -12.90 -13.47 5.72
C LEU A 189 -12.42 -14.58 4.79
N VAL A 190 -13.09 -14.76 3.65
CA VAL A 190 -12.73 -15.76 2.64
C VAL A 190 -11.32 -15.50 2.10
N SER A 191 -10.96 -14.24 1.83
CA SER A 191 -9.63 -13.87 1.32
C SER A 191 -8.51 -14.23 2.31
N GLU A 192 -8.69 -13.94 3.60
CA GLU A 192 -7.72 -14.30 4.64
C GLU A 192 -7.66 -15.83 4.84
N GLY A 193 -8.81 -16.51 4.69
CA GLY A 193 -8.89 -17.97 4.67
C GLY A 193 -8.09 -18.60 3.54
N ASN A 194 -8.18 -18.08 2.32
CA ASN A 194 -7.39 -18.52 1.17
C ASN A 194 -5.90 -18.30 1.39
N MET A 195 -5.52 -17.15 1.95
CA MET A 195 -4.11 -16.89 2.29
C MET A 195 -3.60 -17.86 3.36
N ALA A 196 -4.44 -18.22 4.32
CA ALA A 196 -4.10 -19.25 5.31
C ALA A 196 -4.00 -20.64 4.70
N LEU A 197 -4.86 -20.97 3.74
CA LEU A 197 -4.82 -22.21 2.98
C LEU A 197 -3.51 -22.34 2.20
N LEU A 198 -3.10 -21.30 1.46
CA LEU A 198 -1.81 -21.29 0.74
C LEU A 198 -0.62 -21.49 1.69
N ARG A 199 -0.61 -20.81 2.84
CA ARG A 199 0.42 -21.03 3.88
C ARG A 199 0.39 -22.44 4.46
N ALA A 200 -0.79 -23.06 4.51
CA ALA A 200 -0.93 -24.44 4.97
C ALA A 200 -0.39 -25.44 3.94
N VAL A 201 -0.64 -25.22 2.65
CA VAL A 201 -0.05 -26.02 1.54
C VAL A 201 1.49 -26.00 1.64
N ASP A 202 2.08 -24.83 1.90
CA ASP A 202 3.54 -24.69 1.96
C ASP A 202 4.22 -25.49 3.08
N LYS A 203 3.47 -25.82 4.14
CA LYS A 203 3.98 -26.42 5.40
C LYS A 203 3.43 -27.81 5.68
N PHE A 204 2.49 -28.30 4.87
CA PHE A 204 1.82 -29.56 5.13
C PHE A 204 2.67 -30.77 4.76
N ASP A 205 2.77 -31.71 5.69
CA ASP A 205 3.56 -32.93 5.54
C ASP A 205 2.66 -34.15 5.37
N ALA A 206 2.58 -34.64 4.14
CA ALA A 206 1.82 -35.83 3.78
C ALA A 206 2.43 -37.14 4.33
N GLY A 207 3.71 -37.12 4.77
CA GLY A 207 4.37 -38.27 5.38
C GLY A 207 3.79 -38.64 6.75
N ARG A 208 3.13 -37.70 7.44
CA ARG A 208 2.50 -37.93 8.75
C ARG A 208 1.19 -38.73 8.70
N GLY A 209 0.63 -38.99 7.52
CA GLY A 209 -0.56 -39.82 7.35
C GLY A 209 -1.90 -39.16 7.72
N TYR A 210 -1.92 -37.86 8.01
CA TYR A 210 -3.17 -37.11 8.19
C TYR A 210 -3.67 -36.55 6.86
N LYS A 211 -4.98 -36.34 6.74
CA LYS A 211 -5.60 -35.62 5.63
C LYS A 211 -5.20 -34.14 5.64
N PHE A 212 -5.01 -33.55 4.46
CA PHE A 212 -4.67 -32.13 4.34
C PHE A 212 -5.76 -31.22 4.95
N SER A 213 -7.02 -31.55 4.71
CA SER A 213 -8.17 -30.80 5.25
C SER A 213 -8.11 -30.61 6.77
N THR A 214 -7.69 -31.63 7.53
CA THR A 214 -7.54 -31.54 9.00
C THR A 214 -6.54 -30.47 9.41
N TYR A 215 -5.40 -30.38 8.72
CA TYR A 215 -4.38 -29.38 8.98
C TYR A 215 -4.83 -27.99 8.51
N ALA A 216 -5.34 -27.90 7.28
CA ALA A 216 -5.82 -26.67 6.68
C ALA A 216 -6.93 -26.01 7.52
N CYS A 217 -7.89 -26.80 8.02
CA CYS A 217 -8.96 -26.32 8.90
C CYS A 217 -8.42 -25.55 10.11
N ARG A 218 -7.37 -26.06 10.76
CA ARG A 218 -6.78 -25.40 11.93
C ARG A 218 -6.10 -24.08 11.54
N ALA A 219 -5.41 -24.05 10.41
CA ALA A 219 -4.75 -22.85 9.90
C ALA A 219 -5.78 -21.77 9.52
N ILE A 220 -6.86 -22.15 8.85
CA ILE A 220 -7.95 -21.27 8.42
C ILE A 220 -8.69 -20.70 9.64
N LEU A 221 -9.11 -21.52 10.60
CA LEU A 221 -9.77 -21.04 11.83
C LEU A 221 -8.90 -20.05 12.60
N LYS A 222 -7.58 -20.32 12.68
CA LYS A 222 -6.63 -19.41 13.33
C LYS A 222 -6.55 -18.07 12.60
N ALA A 223 -6.60 -18.08 11.27
CA ALA A 223 -6.58 -16.87 10.45
C ALA A 223 -7.87 -16.05 10.62
N PHE A 224 -9.04 -16.70 10.62
CA PHE A 224 -10.33 -16.06 10.91
C PHE A 224 -10.35 -15.38 12.28
N SER A 225 -9.93 -16.11 13.32
CA SER A 225 -9.83 -15.55 14.68
C SER A 225 -8.88 -14.35 14.74
N ARG A 226 -7.75 -14.40 14.02
CA ARG A 226 -6.81 -13.28 13.90
C ARG A 226 -7.42 -12.07 13.19
N GLN A 227 -8.18 -12.28 12.13
CA GLN A 227 -8.83 -11.19 11.39
C GLN A 227 -9.89 -10.50 12.26
N GLY A 228 -10.72 -11.28 12.96
CA GLY A 228 -11.69 -10.73 13.91
C GLY A 228 -11.03 -9.90 15.02
N MET A 229 -9.93 -10.40 15.61
CA MET A 229 -9.17 -9.62 16.61
C MET A 229 -8.56 -8.33 16.03
N LYS A 230 -8.06 -8.37 14.79
CA LYS A 230 -7.50 -7.19 14.12
C LYS A 230 -8.57 -6.13 13.90
N LEU A 231 -9.74 -6.53 13.42
CA LEU A 231 -10.85 -5.61 13.16
C LEU A 231 -11.42 -5.03 14.47
N SER A 232 -11.58 -5.87 15.50
CA SER A 232 -12.01 -5.41 16.83
C SER A 232 -11.04 -4.37 17.41
N LYS A 233 -9.73 -4.59 17.33
CA LYS A 233 -8.70 -3.61 17.74
C LYS A 233 -8.67 -2.34 16.88
N TYR A 234 -9.06 -2.44 15.61
CA TYR A 234 -9.16 -1.28 14.74
C TYR A 234 -10.35 -0.43 15.16
N ARG A 235 -11.53 -1.02 15.33
CA ARG A 235 -12.75 -0.34 15.79
C ARG A 235 -12.61 0.26 17.19
N GLN A 236 -11.88 -0.40 18.10
CA GLN A 236 -11.57 0.18 19.41
C GLN A 236 -10.75 1.47 19.32
N ARG A 237 -9.87 1.59 18.32
CA ARG A 237 -9.05 2.80 18.09
C ARG A 237 -9.76 3.83 17.25
N PHE A 238 -10.59 3.38 16.31
CA PHE A 238 -11.34 4.21 15.39
C PHE A 238 -12.82 3.79 15.45
N PRO A 239 -13.58 4.29 16.45
CA PRO A 239 -14.97 3.89 16.66
C PRO A 239 -15.92 4.30 15.54
N THR A 240 -15.50 5.26 14.71
CA THR A 240 -16.24 5.73 13.54
C THR A 240 -15.39 5.45 12.31
N ASP A 241 -16.00 4.78 11.33
CA ASP A 241 -15.39 4.65 10.01
C ASP A 241 -15.45 6.03 9.34
N PHE A 242 -14.32 6.45 8.76
CA PHE A 242 -14.25 7.70 8.00
C PHE A 242 -15.25 7.64 6.84
N ASP A 243 -16.34 8.39 6.95
CA ASP A 243 -17.30 8.55 5.85
C ASP A 243 -17.04 9.91 5.19
N PRO A 244 -16.46 9.93 3.98
CA PRO A 244 -16.21 11.17 3.24
C PRO A 244 -17.47 12.01 2.99
N LYS A 245 -18.67 11.42 3.09
CA LYS A 245 -19.95 12.14 2.92
C LYS A 245 -20.46 12.76 4.22
N LEU A 246 -20.09 12.22 5.38
CA LEU A 246 -20.53 12.73 6.69
C LEU A 246 -19.52 13.69 7.30
N GLU A 247 -18.23 13.54 6.98
CA GLU A 247 -17.20 14.47 7.38
C GLU A 247 -17.18 15.69 6.45
N ARG A 248 -17.62 16.84 6.97
CA ARG A 248 -17.56 18.11 6.23
C ARG A 248 -16.09 18.54 6.08
N SER A 249 -15.76 19.11 4.93
CA SER A 249 -14.43 19.69 4.73
C SER A 249 -14.17 20.80 5.75
N ASN A 250 -13.18 20.61 6.62
CA ASN A 250 -12.74 21.63 7.59
C ASN A 250 -12.01 22.81 6.91
N TYR A 251 -11.90 22.82 5.58
CA TYR A 251 -11.22 23.88 4.83
C TYR A 251 -11.76 25.28 5.15
N LEU A 252 -13.09 25.43 5.28
CA LEU A 252 -13.69 26.73 5.61
C LEU A 252 -13.42 27.16 7.05
N GLU A 253 -13.32 26.23 7.99
CA GLU A 253 -12.98 26.52 9.39
C GLU A 253 -11.51 26.87 9.54
N THR A 254 -10.60 26.10 8.91
CA THR A 254 -9.17 26.42 8.86
C THR A 254 -8.93 27.78 8.23
N LYS A 255 -9.59 28.07 7.08
CA LYS A 255 -9.48 29.37 6.42
C LYS A 255 -10.00 30.53 7.27
N ARG A 256 -11.04 30.33 8.09
CA ARG A 256 -11.54 31.35 9.02
C ARG A 256 -10.56 31.59 10.16
N ALA A 257 -10.00 30.54 10.75
CA ALA A 257 -9.02 30.66 11.83
C ALA A 257 -7.75 31.38 11.36
N ASP A 258 -7.25 31.06 10.17
CA ASP A 258 -6.11 31.75 9.56
C ASP A 258 -6.45 33.23 9.30
N PHE A 259 -7.66 33.53 8.80
CA PHE A 259 -8.11 34.90 8.57
C PHE A 259 -8.21 35.72 9.86
N GLU A 260 -8.74 35.16 10.95
CA GLU A 260 -8.82 35.83 12.25
C GLU A 260 -7.44 36.18 12.79
N LYS A 261 -6.48 35.25 12.65
CA LYS A 261 -5.09 35.46 13.06
C LYS A 261 -4.41 36.55 12.23
N ASP A 262 -4.54 36.49 10.91
CA ASP A 262 -3.96 37.48 10.00
C ASP A 262 -4.56 38.88 10.21
N ALA A 263 -5.88 38.96 10.43
CA ALA A 263 -6.56 40.22 10.73
C ALA A 263 -6.10 40.81 12.07
N ALA A 264 -5.93 39.98 13.11
CA ALA A 264 -5.44 40.42 14.42
C ALA A 264 -3.98 40.92 14.33
N ASP A 265 -3.12 40.23 13.58
CA ASP A 265 -1.74 40.66 13.36
C ASP A 265 -1.67 41.98 12.56
N GLU A 266 -2.56 42.19 11.59
CA GLU A 266 -2.64 43.46 10.86
C GLU A 266 -3.12 44.62 11.74
N VAL A 267 -4.16 44.40 12.57
CA VAL A 267 -4.59 45.40 13.56
C VAL A 267 -3.44 45.75 14.51
N ARG A 268 -2.68 44.76 14.98
CA ARG A 268 -1.50 44.98 15.84
C ARG A 268 -0.47 45.87 15.12
N ARG A 269 -0.17 45.60 13.85
CA ARG A 269 0.76 46.43 13.05
C ARG A 269 0.26 47.86 12.88
N ILE A 270 -1.03 48.05 12.59
CA ILE A 270 -1.61 49.39 12.43
C ILE A 270 -1.44 50.23 13.71
N VAL A 271 -1.62 49.60 14.88
CA VAL A 271 -1.48 50.25 16.18
C VAL A 271 -0.02 50.56 16.52
N LEU A 272 0.90 49.59 16.37
CA LEU A 272 2.31 49.74 16.71
C LEU A 272 3.04 50.75 15.80
N ASP A 273 2.82 50.66 14.50
CA ASP A 273 3.43 51.56 13.50
C ASP A 273 2.70 52.92 13.41
N ASN A 274 1.66 53.14 14.23
CA ASN A 274 0.76 54.29 14.20
C ASN A 274 0.23 54.64 12.79
N ARG A 275 -0.08 53.65 11.95
CA ARG A 275 -0.56 53.85 10.56
C ARG A 275 -1.94 54.49 10.46
N ALA A 276 -2.64 54.61 11.58
CA ALA A 276 -3.99 55.18 11.68
C ALA A 276 -3.99 56.62 12.25
N ASP A 277 -2.83 57.26 12.36
CA ASP A 277 -2.67 58.63 12.86
C ASP A 277 -3.40 58.84 14.20
N LEU A 278 -3.15 57.93 15.15
CA LEU A 278 -3.62 58.05 16.52
C LEU A 278 -2.83 59.14 17.23
N THR A 279 -3.55 59.99 17.98
CA THR A 279 -2.92 60.94 18.89
C THR A 279 -2.27 60.21 20.06
N ASP A 280 -1.30 60.84 20.74
CA ASP A 280 -0.58 60.22 21.86
C ASP A 280 -1.53 59.71 22.97
N VAL A 281 -2.62 60.45 23.21
CA VAL A 281 -3.67 60.06 24.18
C VAL A 281 -4.50 58.87 23.67
N GLU A 282 -4.85 58.84 22.38
CA GLU A 282 -5.56 57.70 21.77
C GLU A 282 -4.70 56.42 21.80
N ARG A 283 -3.41 56.54 21.48
CA ARG A 283 -2.44 55.44 21.53
C ARG A 283 -2.30 54.88 22.95
N THR A 284 -2.09 55.76 23.94
CA THR A 284 -2.00 55.39 25.36
C THR A 284 -3.26 54.63 25.83
N VAL A 285 -4.45 55.10 25.44
CA VAL A 285 -5.72 54.43 25.78
C VAL A 285 -5.80 53.02 25.17
N ILE A 286 -5.41 52.84 23.91
CA ILE A 286 -5.47 51.54 23.21
C ILE A 286 -4.42 50.57 23.77
N GLU A 287 -3.19 51.04 24.02
CA GLU A 287 -2.09 50.23 24.57
C GLU A 287 -2.44 49.65 25.95
N TYR A 288 -2.93 50.47 26.89
CA TYR A 288 -3.30 50.00 28.23
C TYR A 288 -4.60 49.19 28.24
N ARG A 289 -5.55 49.50 27.34
CA ARG A 289 -6.85 48.80 27.28
C ARG A 289 -6.75 47.41 26.66
N PHE A 290 -5.88 47.24 25.66
CA PHE A 290 -5.75 45.98 24.90
C PHE A 290 -4.42 45.26 25.14
N ASN A 291 -3.56 45.78 26.01
CA ASN A 291 -2.24 45.24 26.32
C ASN A 291 -1.34 45.09 25.07
N LEU A 292 -1.32 46.14 24.23
CA LEU A 292 -0.62 46.18 22.94
C LEU A 292 0.70 46.97 23.02
N ARG A 293 1.59 46.61 23.96
CA ARG A 293 2.89 47.30 24.11
C ARG A 293 3.90 46.87 23.04
N GLU A 294 4.84 47.76 22.78
CA GLU A 294 5.92 47.60 21.79
C GLU A 294 6.83 46.39 22.09
N ASP A 295 6.97 46.04 23.38
CA ASP A 295 7.75 44.88 23.87
C ASP A 295 6.99 43.53 23.78
N GLY A 296 5.79 43.52 23.20
CA GLY A 296 4.91 42.36 23.10
C GLY A 296 3.92 42.23 24.26
N PRO A 297 2.87 41.41 24.11
CA PRO A 297 1.91 41.17 25.19
C PRO A 297 2.60 40.41 26.33
N ILE A 298 2.55 40.96 27.54
CA ILE A 298 2.94 40.22 28.75
C ILE A 298 1.84 39.20 29.02
N GLU A 299 2.14 37.90 28.86
CA GLU A 299 1.16 36.80 28.92
C GLU A 299 0.32 36.78 30.22
N ASP A 300 0.82 37.39 31.30
CA ASP A 300 0.19 37.44 32.62
C ASP A 300 -0.49 38.78 32.99
N GLU A 301 -0.41 39.84 32.15
CA GLU A 301 -0.99 41.15 32.46
C GLU A 301 -2.38 41.32 31.82
N LYS A 302 -3.43 41.45 32.66
CA LYS A 302 -4.81 41.62 32.19
C LYS A 302 -5.03 43.03 31.61
N PRO A 303 -5.85 43.17 30.55
CA PRO A 303 -6.23 44.48 30.01
C PRO A 303 -6.87 45.36 31.08
N MET A 304 -6.45 46.62 31.18
CA MET A 304 -6.96 47.54 32.19
C MET A 304 -8.42 47.93 31.90
N THR A 305 -9.18 48.22 32.94
CA THR A 305 -10.56 48.74 32.79
C THR A 305 -10.56 50.21 32.42
N LEU A 306 -11.66 50.72 31.83
CA LEU A 306 -11.79 52.14 31.47
C LEU A 306 -11.59 53.11 32.64
N GLU A 307 -11.93 52.65 33.84
CA GLU A 307 -11.76 53.44 35.06
C GLU A 307 -10.28 53.51 35.48
N GLN A 308 -9.55 52.39 35.40
CA GLN A 308 -8.11 52.34 35.65
C GLN A 308 -7.32 53.17 34.63
N VAL A 309 -7.67 53.07 33.35
CA VAL A 309 -7.06 53.92 32.29
C VAL A 309 -7.38 55.39 32.53
N GLY A 310 -8.60 55.71 32.97
CA GLY A 310 -9.00 57.08 33.31
C GLY A 310 -8.21 57.67 34.47
N GLN A 311 -7.88 56.87 35.48
CA GLN A 311 -7.04 57.28 36.61
C GLN A 311 -5.60 57.63 36.17
N ILE A 312 -5.04 56.90 35.19
CA ILE A 312 -3.69 57.15 34.66
C ILE A 312 -3.65 58.45 33.84
N ILE A 313 -4.66 58.67 32.99
CA ILE A 313 -4.72 59.81 32.07
C ILE A 313 -5.29 61.07 32.75
N GLY A 314 -5.90 60.93 33.93
CA GLY A 314 -6.52 62.03 34.68
C GLY A 314 -7.88 62.47 34.12
N VAL A 315 -8.64 61.56 33.51
CA VAL A 315 -9.95 61.84 32.89
C VAL A 315 -11.04 60.89 33.39
N THR A 316 -12.30 61.29 33.22
CA THR A 316 -13.44 60.45 33.61
C THR A 316 -13.53 59.18 32.74
N LYS A 317 -14.08 58.10 33.31
CA LYS A 317 -14.34 56.83 32.61
C LYS A 317 -15.05 57.01 31.26
N GLU A 318 -16.05 57.91 31.23
CA GLU A 318 -16.81 58.19 30.01
C GLU A 318 -15.96 58.91 28.96
N ARG A 319 -15.03 59.77 29.39
CA ARG A 319 -14.09 60.40 28.47
C ARG A 319 -13.12 59.40 27.86
N VAL A 320 -12.62 58.43 28.63
CA VAL A 320 -11.80 57.32 28.10
C VAL A 320 -12.57 56.51 27.06
N ARG A 321 -13.85 56.20 27.32
CA ARG A 321 -14.71 55.47 26.38
C ARG A 321 -14.87 56.20 25.04
N GLN A 322 -15.05 57.53 25.08
CA GLN A 322 -15.13 58.35 23.87
C GLN A 322 -13.82 58.32 23.07
N ILE A 323 -12.68 58.45 23.75
CA ILE A 323 -11.35 58.40 23.13
C ILE A 323 -11.10 57.01 22.52
N GLN A 324 -11.44 55.94 23.23
CA GLN A 324 -11.32 54.56 22.74
C GLN A 324 -12.14 54.36 21.46
N ASN A 325 -13.41 54.76 21.44
CA ASN A 325 -14.26 54.57 20.27
C ASN A 325 -13.72 55.32 19.05
N LYS A 326 -13.24 56.56 19.25
CA LYS A 326 -12.63 57.35 18.18
C LYS A 326 -11.35 56.72 17.64
N ALA A 327 -10.51 56.17 18.52
CA ALA A 327 -9.30 55.44 18.12
C ALA A 327 -9.64 54.15 17.35
N MET A 328 -10.62 53.37 17.83
CA MET A 328 -11.09 52.16 17.15
C MET A 328 -11.68 52.45 15.77
N GLU A 329 -12.38 53.58 15.60
CA GLU A 329 -12.90 54.01 14.31
C GLU A 329 -11.77 54.32 13.30
N LYS A 330 -10.71 55.03 13.73
CA LYS A 330 -9.53 55.28 12.90
C LYS A 330 -8.81 53.99 12.49
N ILE A 331 -8.59 53.08 13.46
CA ILE A 331 -7.95 51.77 13.20
C ILE A 331 -8.79 50.97 12.21
N ARG A 332 -10.11 50.96 12.38
CA ARG A 332 -11.04 50.28 11.48
C ARG A 332 -10.98 50.85 10.07
N LEU A 333 -11.04 52.17 9.90
CA LEU A 333 -10.94 52.81 8.59
C LEU A 333 -9.63 52.44 7.89
N LYS A 334 -8.52 52.39 8.63
CA LYS A 334 -7.23 52.01 8.06
C LYS A 334 -7.17 50.53 7.69
N LEU A 335 -7.68 49.65 8.56
CA LEU A 335 -7.80 48.22 8.28
C LEU A 335 -8.63 48.00 7.02
N GLU A 336 -9.81 48.61 6.91
CA GLU A 336 -10.69 48.53 5.73
C GLU A 336 -9.99 49.05 4.47
N SER A 337 -9.20 50.13 4.56
CA SER A 337 -8.44 50.67 3.41
C SER A 337 -7.35 49.71 2.90
N ASN A 338 -6.66 49.01 3.81
CA ASN A 338 -5.61 48.05 3.45
C ASN A 338 -6.19 46.69 3.00
N PHE A 339 -7.27 46.23 3.63
CA PHE A 339 -7.85 44.91 3.36
C PHE A 339 -8.70 44.86 2.09
N LEU A 340 -9.32 45.97 1.69
CA LEU A 340 -10.19 46.01 0.50
C LEU A 340 -9.47 46.43 -0.78
N GLY A 341 -8.27 47.02 -0.73
CA GLY A 341 -7.55 47.43 -1.94
C GLY A 341 -8.33 48.38 -2.87
N VAL A 342 -9.42 49.00 -2.37
CA VAL A 342 -10.32 49.85 -3.18
C VAL A 342 -9.75 51.26 -3.37
N GLY A 343 -8.77 51.68 -2.55
CA GLY A 343 -8.17 53.02 -2.68
C GLY A 343 -7.05 53.09 -3.71
N GLU A 344 -5.93 52.42 -3.46
CA GLU A 344 -4.70 52.69 -4.22
C GLU A 344 -4.64 51.98 -5.59
N GLY A 345 -5.28 50.82 -5.75
CA GLY A 345 -5.32 50.10 -7.02
C GLY A 345 -6.29 50.75 -8.03
N ALA A 346 -7.43 51.25 -7.54
CA ALA A 346 -8.45 51.88 -8.37
C ALA A 346 -8.06 53.31 -8.79
N GLU A 347 -7.37 54.07 -7.94
CA GLU A 347 -6.82 55.38 -8.32
C GLU A 347 -5.69 55.26 -9.34
N LYS A 348 -4.73 54.35 -9.13
CA LYS A 348 -3.64 54.11 -10.10
C LYS A 348 -4.17 53.64 -11.46
N ALA A 349 -5.19 52.76 -11.47
CA ALA A 349 -5.83 52.33 -12.70
C ALA A 349 -6.60 53.46 -13.41
N LYS A 350 -7.23 54.38 -12.67
CA LYS A 350 -7.87 55.57 -13.24
C LYS A 350 -6.85 56.57 -13.77
N GLU A 351 -5.73 56.75 -13.09
CA GLU A 351 -4.66 57.67 -13.49
C GLU A 351 -3.91 57.17 -14.74
N GLU A 352 -3.66 55.86 -14.85
CA GLU A 352 -3.14 55.23 -16.06
C GLU A 352 -4.12 55.30 -17.23
N ALA A 353 -5.42 55.06 -16.98
CA ALA A 353 -6.45 55.18 -18.01
C ALA A 353 -6.61 56.63 -18.51
N ALA A 354 -6.48 57.62 -17.62
CA ALA A 354 -6.52 59.04 -17.99
C ALA A 354 -5.29 59.46 -18.80
N LYS A 355 -4.09 58.95 -18.46
CA LYS A 355 -2.87 59.18 -19.26
C LYS A 355 -2.95 58.55 -20.65
N GLN A 356 -3.43 57.31 -20.76
CA GLN A 356 -3.61 56.64 -22.04
C GLN A 356 -4.65 57.34 -22.93
N ALA A 357 -5.75 57.84 -22.35
CA ALA A 357 -6.74 58.64 -23.07
C ALA A 357 -6.16 59.98 -23.56
N ALA A 358 -5.34 60.65 -22.75
CA ALA A 358 -4.67 61.89 -23.14
C ALA A 358 -3.63 61.69 -24.26
N GLU A 359 -2.86 60.59 -24.23
CA GLU A 359 -1.94 60.24 -25.33
C GLU A 359 -2.69 59.89 -26.63
N ALA A 360 -3.82 59.19 -26.54
CA ALA A 360 -4.66 58.88 -27.69
C ALA A 360 -5.27 60.13 -28.34
N LEU A 361 -5.61 61.15 -27.55
CA LEU A 361 -6.10 62.45 -28.02
C LEU A 361 -4.98 63.34 -28.58
N ALA A 362 -3.75 63.23 -28.08
CA ALA A 362 -2.60 63.94 -28.63
C ALA A 362 -2.11 63.33 -29.97
N GLY A 363 -2.28 62.02 -30.16
CA GLY A 363 -1.89 61.32 -31.39
C GLY A 363 -2.85 61.52 -32.57
N SER A 364 -4.08 62.00 -32.36
CA SER A 364 -5.08 62.19 -33.43
C SER A 364 -5.06 63.58 -34.07
N ASN A 365 -4.35 64.55 -33.48
CA ASN A 365 -4.24 65.92 -34.01
C ASN A 365 -2.95 66.20 -34.79
N GLY A 366 -2.20 65.14 -35.14
CA GLY A 366 -0.87 65.23 -35.78
C GLY A 366 -0.69 64.41 -37.06
N ARG A 367 -1.76 64.12 -37.80
CA ARG A 367 -1.67 63.52 -39.15
C ARG A 367 -2.57 64.22 -40.15
#